data_AF-A0A941GBA1-F1
#
_entry.id   AF-A0A941GBA1-F1
#
_cell.length_a   1.000
_cell.length_b   1.000
_cell.length_c   1.000
_cell.angle_alpha   90.00
_cell.angle_beta   90.00
_cell.angle_gamma   90.00
#
_symmetry.space_group_name_H-M   'P 1'
#
loop_
_entity.id
_entity.type
_entity.pdbx_description
1 polymer ?
#
loop_
_entity_poly.entity_id
_entity_poly.type
_entity_poly.pdbx_seq_one_letter_code
_entity_poly.pdbx_strand_id
1 'polypeptide(L)'
;MKDSLFGLGAVLENPLTKKITCWTEEGNQIELKIDEKGGIGFVEGVNNAQFWISAGEDVFVKWVKFEEGVEFCFFLKGVDKMFAKKIVSMLVDIVVDRYQSSYEEKTVFAIDFD
;
A
#
# COMPACT_ATOMS: atom_id res chain seq x y z
N MET A 1 8.86 2.27 -0.45
CA MET A 1 7.39 2.20 -0.35
C MET A 1 6.86 3.04 0.81
N LYS A 2 7.37 2.90 2.05
CA LYS A 2 6.97 3.77 3.18
C LYS A 2 7.09 5.25 2.81
N ASP A 3 8.22 5.70 2.29
CA ASP A 3 8.47 7.11 1.96
C ASP A 3 7.68 7.64 0.74
N SER A 4 7.10 6.76 -0.07
CA SER A 4 6.58 7.11 -1.40
C SER A 4 5.15 7.63 -1.32
N LEU A 5 4.26 6.93 -0.61
CA LEU A 5 2.86 7.36 -0.41
C LEU A 5 2.77 8.57 0.56
N PHE A 6 3.64 8.64 1.57
CA PHE A 6 3.76 9.83 2.41
C PHE A 6 4.17 11.08 1.59
N GLY A 7 5.03 10.91 0.58
CA GLY A 7 5.39 11.98 -0.36
C GLY A 7 4.22 12.49 -1.22
N LEU A 8 3.16 11.68 -1.37
CA LEU A 8 1.90 12.08 -2.01
C LEU A 8 0.88 12.66 -1.02
N GLY A 9 1.25 12.82 0.25
CA GLY A 9 0.38 13.36 1.30
C GLY A 9 -0.56 12.34 1.94
N ALA A 10 -0.43 11.05 1.62
CA ALA A 10 -1.23 10.02 2.27
C ALA A 10 -0.70 9.71 3.68
N VAL A 11 -1.58 9.37 4.61
CA VAL A 11 -1.26 9.06 6.02
C VAL A 11 -1.83 7.70 6.43
N LEU A 12 -1.24 7.03 7.40
CA LEU A 12 -1.78 5.73 7.89
C LEU A 12 -2.97 5.91 8.82
N GLU A 13 -3.00 7.03 9.53
CA GLU A 13 -4.05 7.32 10.50
C GLU A 13 -5.32 7.76 9.76
N ASN A 14 -6.42 7.07 10.03
CA ASN A 14 -7.70 7.47 9.50
C ASN A 14 -8.06 8.89 10.01
N PRO A 15 -8.35 9.85 9.12
CA PRO A 15 -8.54 11.24 9.50
C PRO A 15 -9.78 11.47 10.37
N LEU A 16 -10.78 10.57 10.31
CA LEU A 16 -12.00 10.62 11.12
C LEU A 16 -11.81 9.94 12.49
N THR A 17 -11.29 8.72 12.49
CA THR A 17 -11.25 7.89 13.71
C THR A 17 -9.96 8.04 14.51
N LYS A 18 -8.92 8.62 13.91
CA LYS A 18 -7.57 8.75 14.49
C LYS A 18 -6.91 7.40 14.80
N LYS A 19 -7.33 6.35 14.09
CA LYS A 19 -6.85 4.98 14.26
C LYS A 19 -6.06 4.54 13.04
N ILE A 20 -5.05 3.71 13.27
CA ILE A 20 -4.39 2.93 12.24
C ILE A 20 -4.99 1.54 12.29
N THR A 21 -5.37 1.00 11.13
CA THR A 21 -6.04 -0.29 11.05
C THR A 21 -5.48 -1.15 9.95
N CYS A 22 -5.60 -2.47 10.11
CA CYS A 22 -5.47 -3.44 9.03
C CYS A 22 -6.67 -4.39 9.03
N TRP A 23 -6.67 -5.31 8.08
CA TRP A 23 -7.77 -6.24 7.85
C TRP A 23 -7.29 -7.69 8.02
N THR A 24 -8.06 -8.51 8.72
CA THR A 24 -7.84 -9.96 8.79
C THR A 24 -8.26 -10.64 7.50
N GLU A 25 -7.91 -11.92 7.32
CA GLU A 25 -8.31 -12.69 6.14
C GLU A 25 -9.83 -12.88 6.06
N GLU A 26 -10.51 -12.88 7.19
CA GLU A 26 -11.99 -12.93 7.29
C GLU A 26 -12.64 -11.57 6.98
N GLY A 27 -11.87 -10.54 6.68
CA GLY A 27 -12.36 -9.20 6.37
C GLY A 27 -12.75 -8.39 7.62
N ASN A 28 -12.24 -8.73 8.80
CA ASN A 28 -12.44 -7.93 10.00
C ASN A 28 -11.38 -6.83 10.10
N GLN A 29 -11.78 -5.61 10.44
CA GLN A 29 -10.84 -4.52 10.68
C GLN A 29 -10.31 -4.59 12.12
N ILE A 30 -8.99 -4.53 12.28
CA ILE A 30 -8.31 -4.52 13.57
C ILE A 30 -7.44 -3.27 13.71
N GLU A 31 -7.34 -2.73 14.92
CA GLU A 31 -6.53 -1.54 15.22
C GLU A 31 -5.07 -1.95 15.49
N LEU A 32 -4.14 -1.27 14.82
CA LEU A 32 -2.71 -1.46 15.02
C LEU A 32 -2.18 -0.44 16.01
N LYS A 33 -1.39 -0.91 16.98
CA LYS A 33 -0.64 -0.04 17.87
C LYS A 33 0.70 0.31 17.22
N ILE A 34 1.01 1.60 17.16
CA ILE A 34 2.35 2.08 16.82
C ILE A 34 3.25 1.76 18.01
N ASP A 35 4.39 1.12 17.76
CA ASP A 35 5.38 0.92 18.81
C ASP A 35 6.09 2.23 19.19
N GLU A 36 6.85 2.20 20.28
CA GLU A 36 7.58 3.37 20.81
C GLU A 36 8.63 3.93 19.82
N LYS A 37 8.97 3.19 18.75
CA LYS A 37 9.94 3.57 17.72
C LYS A 37 9.26 4.11 16.45
N GLY A 38 7.93 4.30 16.45
CA GLY A 38 7.21 4.73 15.25
C GLY A 38 7.12 3.64 14.18
N GLY A 39 7.47 2.40 14.54
CA GLY A 39 7.19 1.20 13.78
C GLY A 39 5.70 0.89 13.88
N ILE A 40 5.05 0.68 12.74
CA ILE A 40 3.79 -0.04 12.75
C ILE A 40 4.19 -1.46 13.16
N GLY A 41 3.70 -1.95 14.29
CA GLY A 41 3.85 -3.35 14.62
C GLY A 41 3.21 -4.16 13.51
N PHE A 42 4.02 -4.73 12.61
CA PHE A 42 3.54 -5.67 11.62
C PHE A 42 3.02 -6.87 12.40
N VAL A 43 1.70 -6.96 12.54
CA VAL A 43 1.06 -8.14 13.12
C VAL A 43 1.38 -9.31 12.19
N GLU A 44 1.90 -10.39 12.76
CA GLU A 44 2.19 -11.60 12.01
C GLU A 44 0.93 -12.08 11.27
N GLY A 45 1.06 -12.37 9.97
CA GLY A 45 -0.08 -12.71 9.11
C GLY A 45 -0.83 -11.52 8.50
N VAL A 46 -0.55 -10.27 8.89
CA VAL A 46 -1.14 -9.10 8.23
C VAL A 46 -0.37 -8.76 6.97
N ASN A 47 -1.04 -8.94 5.84
CA ASN A 47 -0.50 -8.63 4.52
C ASN A 47 -1.25 -7.49 3.83
N ASN A 48 -1.64 -6.47 4.60
CA ASN A 48 -2.26 -5.27 4.06
C ASN A 48 -2.02 -4.02 4.91
N ALA A 49 -2.23 -2.86 4.28
CA ALA A 49 -2.20 -1.56 4.90
C ALA A 49 -3.21 -0.62 4.21
N GLN A 50 -3.77 0.31 4.97
CA GLN A 50 -4.66 1.34 4.44
C GLN A 50 -4.04 2.71 4.65
N PHE A 51 -3.93 3.48 3.57
CA PHE A 51 -3.44 4.85 3.58
C PHE A 51 -4.57 5.79 3.22
N TRP A 52 -4.69 6.89 3.93
CA TRP A 52 -5.75 7.87 3.83
C TRP A 52 -5.22 9.15 3.22
N ILE A 53 -5.94 9.67 2.23
CA ILE A 53 -5.69 10.99 1.64
C ILE A 53 -6.65 11.99 2.26
N SER A 54 -7.91 11.57 2.42
CA SER A 54 -8.97 12.29 3.11
C SER A 54 -9.93 11.30 3.74
N ALA A 55 -11.01 11.77 4.37
CA ALA A 55 -12.01 10.91 5.02
C ALA A 55 -12.77 9.99 4.05
N GLY A 56 -12.82 10.36 2.76
CA GLY A 56 -13.52 9.60 1.72
C GLY A 56 -12.58 8.99 0.67
N GLU A 57 -11.27 9.20 0.80
CA GLU A 57 -10.28 8.78 -0.18
C GLU A 57 -9.18 7.98 0.50
N ASP A 58 -9.05 6.73 0.09
CA ASP A 58 -8.07 5.81 0.63
C ASP A 58 -7.44 4.91 -0.43
N VAL A 59 -6.22 4.50 -0.13
CA VAL A 59 -5.44 3.51 -0.87
C VAL A 59 -5.28 2.32 0.05
N PHE A 60 -6.02 1.26 -0.23
CA PHE A 60 -5.82 -0.02 0.44
C PHE A 60 -4.81 -0.84 -0.37
N VAL A 61 -3.76 -1.31 0.29
CA VAL A 61 -2.70 -2.11 -0.31
C VAL A 61 -2.73 -3.47 0.34
N LYS A 62 -2.87 -4.53 -0.45
CA LYS A 62 -2.69 -5.92 -0.02
C LYS A 62 -1.45 -6.47 -0.70
N TRP A 63 -0.73 -7.38 -0.06
CA TRP A 63 0.34 -8.12 -0.71
C TRP A 63 0.25 -9.61 -0.42
N VAL A 64 0.87 -10.42 -1.29
CA VAL A 64 1.02 -11.86 -1.10
C VAL A 64 2.48 -12.19 -1.35
N LYS A 65 3.11 -12.90 -0.40
CA LYS A 65 4.49 -13.36 -0.54
C LYS A 65 4.48 -14.73 -1.23
N PHE A 66 5.27 -14.87 -2.27
CA PHE A 66 5.57 -16.12 -2.96
C PHE A 66 7.04 -16.48 -2.75
N GLU A 67 7.42 -17.71 -3.11
CA GLU A 67 8.82 -18.18 -2.98
C GLU A 67 9.80 -17.27 -3.74
N GLU A 68 9.37 -16.72 -4.87
CA GLU A 68 10.22 -15.91 -5.76
C GLU A 68 9.92 -14.41 -5.73
N GLY A 69 9.07 -13.93 -4.81
CA GLY A 69 8.74 -12.50 -4.77
C GLY A 69 7.52 -12.12 -3.94
N VAL A 70 7.03 -10.90 -4.19
CA VAL A 70 5.85 -10.35 -3.53
C VAL A 70 4.97 -9.68 -4.58
N GLU A 71 3.70 -10.06 -4.64
CA GLU A 71 2.70 -9.36 -5.45
C GLU A 71 1.98 -8.33 -4.57
N PHE A 72 1.78 -7.13 -5.11
CA PHE A 72 1.06 -6.04 -4.44
C PHE A 72 -0.19 -5.69 -5.24
N CYS A 73 -1.34 -5.68 -4.56
CA CYS A 73 -2.61 -5.22 -5.10
C CYS A 73 -2.97 -3.87 -4.47
N PHE A 74 -3.24 -2.86 -5.31
CA PHE A 74 -3.62 -1.52 -4.87
C PHE A 74 -5.08 -1.27 -5.21
N PHE A 75 -5.88 -0.95 -4.19
CA PHE A 75 -7.29 -0.64 -4.31
C PHE A 75 -7.49 0.84 -4.01
N LEU A 76 -7.93 1.59 -5.02
CA LEU A 76 -8.11 3.04 -4.94
C LEU A 76 -9.58 3.36 -4.73
N LYS A 77 -9.97 3.71 -3.50
CA LYS A 77 -11.37 3.99 -3.15
C LYS A 77 -11.59 5.49 -3.01
N GLY A 78 -12.53 6.02 -3.79
CA GLY A 78 -12.89 7.45 -3.77
C GLY A 78 -11.84 8.39 -4.38
N VAL A 79 -10.63 7.88 -4.64
CA VAL A 79 -9.48 8.61 -5.18
C VAL A 79 -9.78 9.15 -6.58
N ASP A 80 -9.47 10.43 -6.81
CA ASP A 80 -9.63 11.04 -8.12
C ASP A 80 -8.63 10.49 -9.17
N LYS A 81 -8.94 10.71 -10.47
CA LYS A 81 -8.12 10.21 -11.58
C LYS A 81 -6.70 10.80 -11.60
N MET A 82 -6.51 12.03 -11.13
CA MET A 82 -5.20 12.69 -11.10
C MET A 82 -4.32 12.05 -10.04
N PHE A 83 -4.87 11.76 -8.86
CA PHE A 83 -4.16 11.10 -7.79
C PHE A 83 -3.86 9.64 -8.13
N ALA A 84 -4.79 8.92 -8.75
CA ALA A 84 -4.55 7.57 -9.26
C ALA A 84 -3.35 7.54 -10.23
N LYS A 85 -3.24 8.51 -11.15
CA LYS A 85 -2.08 8.65 -12.04
C LYS A 85 -0.78 8.89 -11.29
N LYS A 86 -0.80 9.70 -10.23
CA LYS A 86 0.40 9.95 -9.39
C LYS A 86 0.86 8.68 -8.69
N ILE A 87 -0.07 7.87 -8.16
CA ILE A 87 0.26 6.57 -7.55
C ILE A 87 0.90 5.66 -8.59
N VAL A 88 0.28 5.50 -9.76
CA VAL A 88 0.80 4.63 -10.82
C VAL A 88 2.20 5.08 -11.26
N SER A 89 2.40 6.39 -11.49
CA SER A 89 3.72 6.93 -11.84
C SER A 89 4.77 6.61 -10.77
N MET A 90 4.44 6.87 -9.50
CA MET A 90 5.32 6.57 -8.38
C MET A 90 5.65 5.07 -8.28
N LEU A 91 4.69 4.18 -8.51
CA LEU A 91 4.92 2.73 -8.50
C LEU A 91 5.85 2.31 -9.65
N VAL A 92 5.65 2.86 -10.84
CA VAL A 92 6.53 2.62 -12.00
C VAL A 92 7.94 3.10 -11.68
N ASP A 93 8.12 4.30 -11.12
CA ASP A 93 9.43 4.84 -10.74
C ASP A 93 10.13 3.91 -9.74
N ILE A 94 9.42 3.43 -8.71
CA ILE A 94 9.98 2.48 -7.74
C ILE A 94 10.40 1.17 -8.41
N VAL A 95 9.57 0.66 -9.32
CA VAL A 95 9.85 -0.59 -10.04
C VAL A 95 11.08 -0.43 -10.92
N VAL A 96 11.16 0.64 -11.69
CA VAL A 96 12.30 0.93 -12.57
C VAL A 96 13.57 1.14 -11.74
N ASP A 97 13.54 2.04 -10.75
CA ASP A 97 14.75 2.39 -10.01
C ASP A 97 15.31 1.25 -9.16
N ARG A 98 14.44 0.41 -8.58
CA ARG A 98 14.88 -0.62 -7.62
C ARG A 98 14.98 -2.03 -8.20
N TYR A 99 14.21 -2.33 -9.24
CA TYR A 99 14.04 -3.71 -9.70
C TYR A 99 14.48 -3.94 -11.14
N GLN A 100 14.86 -2.88 -11.89
CA GLN A 100 15.33 -3.02 -13.28
C GLN A 100 16.54 -3.95 -13.43
N SER A 101 17.45 -4.02 -12.45
CA SER A 101 18.65 -4.86 -12.53
C SER A 101 18.46 -6.30 -12.05
N SER A 102 17.32 -6.63 -11.45
CA SER A 102 17.18 -7.81 -10.58
C SER A 102 16.26 -8.89 -11.13
N TYR A 103 15.64 -8.68 -12.30
CA TYR A 103 14.66 -9.61 -12.86
C TYR A 103 15.14 -10.21 -14.18
N GLU A 104 15.46 -11.50 -14.13
CA GLU A 104 15.72 -12.39 -15.27
C GLU A 104 14.41 -12.68 -16.03
N GLU A 105 13.85 -11.66 -16.71
CA GLU A 105 12.72 -11.77 -17.64
C GLU A 105 11.30 -12.00 -17.07
N LYS A 106 11.05 -11.77 -15.77
CA LYS A 106 9.68 -11.87 -15.19
C LYS A 106 8.95 -10.52 -15.18
N THR A 107 7.62 -10.55 -15.21
CA THR A 107 6.77 -9.36 -15.06
C THR A 107 6.87 -8.79 -13.64
N VAL A 108 7.36 -7.55 -13.52
CA VAL A 108 7.51 -6.86 -12.22
C VAL A 108 6.33 -5.93 -11.92
N PHE A 109 5.69 -5.40 -12.96
CA PHE A 109 4.56 -4.50 -12.85
C PHE A 109 3.63 -4.67 -14.05
N ALA A 110 2.34 -4.76 -13.79
CA ALA A 110 1.29 -4.79 -14.80
C ALA A 110 0.13 -3.91 -14.31
N ILE A 111 -0.56 -3.27 -15.26
CA ILE A 111 -1.84 -2.61 -15.02
C ILE A 111 -2.87 -3.42 -15.77
N ASP A 112 -3.76 -4.08 -15.03
CA ASP A 112 -4.85 -4.86 -15.58
C ASP A 112 -6.18 -4.11 -15.37
N PHE A 113 -7.03 -4.16 -16.37
CA PHE A 113 -8.38 -3.60 -16.38
C PHE A 113 -9.31 -4.71 -16.86
N ASP A 114 -9.59 -5.69 -16.00
CA ASP A 114 -10.60 -6.73 -16.27
C ASP A 114 -11.87 -6.17 -16.94
#